data_AF-A0A1Z9SNA9-F1
#
_entry.id   AF-A0A1Z9SNA9-F1
#
_cell.length_a   1.000
_cell.length_b   1.000
_cell.length_c   1.000
_cell.angle_alpha   90.00
_cell.angle_beta   90.00
_cell.angle_gamma   90.00
#
_symmetry.space_group_name_H-M   'P 1'
#
loop_
_entity.id
_entity.type
_entity.pdbx_description
1 polymer ?
#
loop_
_entity_poly.entity_id
_entity_poly.type
_entity_poly.pdbx_seq_one_letter_code
_entity_poly.pdbx_strand_id
1 'polypeptide(L)'
;MDQIDVAENRTTEEIESGSSPYVPTLQLTAGQPAPIAAHGGLSYMSFDQDGDAGTAAAIKDALGQIAAGSGKSVVDMIDNAPPGPVETKWGLGFREYGECIDYIRENNIEAPEGGLALPLRYTIYEEPTYSVVKSNALWRDPARKAEAEALQAEEDDYGRRCLYFPQVMRDARRIGEYHPGLSPNSPESMDKLGVSLAHIESKCE
;
A
#
# COMPACT_ATOMS: atom_id res chain seq x y z
N MET A 1 -51.81 -22.13 -45.68
CA MET A 1 -51.36 -22.35 -47.07
C MET A 1 -50.69 -21.05 -47.46
N ASP A 2 -49.41 -20.84 -47.16
CA ASP A 2 -48.19 -21.45 -47.75
C ASP A 2 -47.43 -20.23 -48.30
N GLN A 3 -46.14 -19.93 -48.13
CA GLN A 3 -44.90 -20.56 -47.64
C GLN A 3 -44.05 -19.36 -47.11
N ILE A 4 -43.45 -19.40 -45.92
CA ILE A 4 -42.04 -19.77 -45.67
C ILE A 4 -41.09 -19.36 -46.81
N ASP A 5 -40.35 -18.27 -46.59
CA ASP A 5 -38.97 -18.17 -47.07
C ASP A 5 -38.06 -17.90 -45.87
N VAL A 6 -37.30 -18.95 -45.55
CA VAL A 6 -36.27 -19.00 -44.52
C VAL A 6 -35.05 -18.25 -45.04
N ALA A 7 -34.75 -17.10 -44.46
CA ALA A 7 -33.41 -16.54 -44.52
C ALA A 7 -32.75 -16.75 -43.16
N GLU A 8 -32.30 -17.99 -42.95
CA GLU A 8 -31.22 -18.31 -42.03
C GLU A 8 -29.96 -17.62 -42.51
N ASN A 9 -29.55 -16.57 -41.79
CA ASN A 9 -28.14 -16.35 -41.50
C ASN A 9 -28.04 -15.48 -40.25
N ARG A 10 -28.27 -16.12 -39.10
CA ARG A 10 -27.62 -15.72 -37.85
C ARG A 10 -26.14 -16.09 -37.97
N THR A 11 -25.42 -15.33 -38.78
CA THR A 11 -23.97 -15.30 -38.68
C THR A 11 -23.70 -14.35 -37.52
N THR A 12 -23.35 -14.96 -36.38
CA THR A 12 -22.51 -14.39 -35.32
C THR A 12 -22.31 -12.87 -35.46
N GLU A 13 -23.13 -12.10 -34.75
CA GLU A 13 -22.63 -10.84 -34.22
C GLU A 13 -21.38 -11.22 -33.45
N GLU A 14 -20.22 -11.00 -34.08
CA GLU A 14 -18.98 -10.79 -33.37
C GLU A 14 -19.32 -9.70 -32.36
N ILE A 15 -19.59 -10.12 -31.13
CA ILE A 15 -19.45 -9.27 -29.97
C ILE A 15 -18.02 -8.77 -30.14
N GLU A 16 -17.86 -7.53 -30.62
CA GLU A 16 -16.57 -6.85 -30.63
C GLU A 16 -15.99 -7.13 -29.26
N SER A 17 -14.94 -7.94 -29.22
CA SER A 17 -14.23 -8.20 -27.97
C SER A 17 -13.84 -6.82 -27.50
N GLY A 18 -14.50 -6.34 -26.43
CA GLY A 18 -14.31 -4.98 -25.94
C GLY A 18 -12.82 -4.73 -25.88
N SER A 19 -12.37 -3.61 -26.45
CA SER A 19 -10.94 -3.30 -26.54
C SER A 19 -10.29 -3.61 -25.21
N SER A 20 -9.29 -4.49 -25.20
CA SER A 20 -8.62 -4.86 -23.95
C SER A 20 -8.15 -3.61 -23.22
N PRO A 21 -8.26 -3.57 -21.88
CA PRO A 21 -7.83 -2.39 -21.14
C PRO A 21 -6.36 -2.09 -21.46
N TYR A 22 -6.04 -0.80 -21.62
CA TYR A 22 -4.65 -0.40 -21.81
C TYR A 22 -3.86 -0.67 -20.53
N VAL A 23 -2.88 -1.57 -20.62
CA VAL A 23 -1.93 -1.87 -19.55
C VAL A 23 -0.54 -1.44 -20.01
N PRO A 24 0.11 -0.49 -19.30
CA PRO A 24 1.46 -0.07 -19.66
C PRO A 24 2.44 -1.23 -19.47
N THR A 25 3.45 -1.32 -20.34
CA THR A 25 4.52 -2.28 -20.17
C THR A 25 5.35 -1.95 -18.93
N LEU A 26 5.77 -2.98 -18.19
CA LEU A 26 6.65 -2.78 -17.03
C LEU A 26 7.97 -2.16 -17.50
N GLN A 27 8.30 -0.98 -16.98
CA GLN A 27 9.56 -0.29 -17.22
C GLN A 27 10.40 -0.36 -15.95
N LEU A 28 11.63 -0.88 -16.08
CA LEU A 28 12.62 -0.91 -15.00
C LEU A 28 13.80 -0.04 -15.39
N THR A 29 14.31 0.74 -14.45
CA THR A 29 15.54 1.50 -14.65
C THR A 29 16.73 0.54 -14.71
N ALA A 30 17.71 0.82 -15.59
CA ALA A 30 18.91 -0.01 -15.72
C ALA A 30 19.63 -0.16 -14.36
N GLY A 31 19.87 -1.40 -13.94
CA GLY A 31 20.48 -1.72 -12.64
C GLY A 31 19.51 -1.79 -11.46
N GLN A 32 18.21 -1.52 -11.66
CA GLN A 32 17.19 -1.65 -10.62
C GLN A 32 16.92 -3.14 -10.31
N PRO A 33 16.88 -3.55 -9.03
CA PRO A 33 16.46 -4.90 -8.66
C PRO A 33 14.98 -5.13 -9.00
N ALA A 34 14.56 -6.40 -9.02
CA ALA A 34 13.14 -6.72 -9.25
C ALA A 34 12.24 -6.02 -8.20
N PRO A 35 11.06 -5.50 -8.60
CA PRO A 35 10.15 -4.84 -7.68
C PRO A 35 9.73 -5.77 -6.53
N ILE A 36 9.73 -5.22 -5.31
CA ILE A 36 9.15 -5.88 -4.14
C ILE A 36 7.65 -5.55 -4.14
N ALA A 37 6.90 -6.21 -5.01
CA ALA A 37 5.47 -6.01 -5.19
C ALA A 37 4.80 -7.30 -5.67
N ALA A 38 3.50 -7.44 -5.40
CA ALA A 38 2.69 -8.50 -6.00
C ALA A 38 2.84 -8.48 -7.53
N HIS A 39 2.88 -9.67 -8.13
CA HIS A 39 3.00 -9.86 -9.59
C HIS A 39 4.18 -9.10 -10.25
N GLY A 40 5.28 -8.89 -9.51
CA GLY A 40 6.45 -8.18 -10.03
C GLY A 40 6.18 -6.71 -10.38
N GLY A 41 5.18 -6.09 -9.75
CA GLY A 41 4.79 -4.69 -9.98
C GLY A 41 3.83 -4.48 -11.14
N LEU A 42 3.31 -5.56 -11.74
CA LEU A 42 2.23 -5.44 -12.73
C LEU A 42 0.93 -4.98 -12.08
N SER A 43 0.21 -4.10 -12.78
CA SER A 43 -1.14 -3.70 -12.37
C SER A 43 -2.07 -4.90 -12.39
N TYR A 44 -3.03 -4.96 -11.45
CA TYR A 44 -4.07 -5.99 -11.46
C TYR A 44 -4.92 -5.97 -12.74
N MET A 45 -5.02 -4.82 -13.43
CA MET A 45 -5.65 -4.74 -14.76
C MET A 45 -5.01 -5.65 -15.81
N SER A 46 -3.76 -6.10 -15.61
CA SER A 46 -3.09 -7.09 -16.48
C SER A 46 -3.74 -8.47 -16.41
N PHE A 47 -4.56 -8.72 -15.37
CA PHE A 47 -5.27 -9.96 -15.12
C PHE A 47 -6.78 -9.81 -15.32
N ASP A 48 -7.21 -8.77 -16.03
CA ASP A 48 -8.61 -8.54 -16.37
C ASP A 48 -9.22 -9.74 -17.11
N GLN A 49 -10.34 -10.23 -16.59
CA GLN A 49 -11.16 -11.27 -17.21
C GLN A 49 -12.60 -10.79 -17.24
N ASP A 50 -13.21 -10.79 -18.44
CA ASP A 50 -14.60 -10.39 -18.65
C ASP A 50 -14.94 -8.97 -18.11
N GLY A 51 -13.95 -8.06 -18.08
CA GLY A 51 -14.11 -6.68 -17.65
C GLY A 51 -14.12 -6.47 -16.13
N ASP A 52 -13.59 -7.42 -15.35
CA ASP A 52 -13.50 -7.34 -13.88
C ASP A 52 -12.33 -6.47 -13.36
N ALA A 53 -11.49 -5.94 -14.27
CA ALA A 53 -10.29 -5.16 -14.00
C ALA A 53 -9.26 -5.87 -13.09
N GLY A 54 -9.26 -7.20 -13.06
CA GLY A 54 -8.40 -8.02 -12.22
C GLY A 54 -8.86 -8.15 -10.77
N THR A 55 -10.11 -7.78 -10.48
CA THR A 55 -10.69 -7.86 -9.13
C THR A 55 -10.67 -9.29 -8.58
N ALA A 56 -10.98 -10.30 -9.40
CA ALA A 56 -10.97 -11.69 -8.98
C ALA A 56 -9.55 -12.14 -8.58
N ALA A 57 -8.53 -11.72 -9.34
CA ALA A 57 -7.13 -12.00 -9.03
C ALA A 57 -6.71 -11.34 -7.71
N ALA A 58 -7.04 -10.07 -7.49
CA ALA A 58 -6.72 -9.37 -6.24
C ALA A 58 -7.37 -10.03 -5.01
N ILE A 59 -8.64 -10.43 -5.12
CA ILE A 59 -9.34 -11.12 -4.02
C ILE A 59 -8.69 -12.48 -3.75
N LYS A 60 -8.32 -13.23 -4.79
CA LYS A 60 -7.66 -14.53 -4.65
C LYS A 60 -6.32 -14.38 -3.91
N ASP A 61 -5.51 -13.38 -4.26
CA ASP A 61 -4.23 -13.15 -3.59
C ASP A 61 -4.41 -12.73 -2.13
N ALA A 62 -5.40 -11.85 -1.87
CA ALA A 62 -5.74 -11.44 -0.51
C ALA A 62 -6.13 -12.65 0.36
N LEU A 63 -7.01 -13.53 -0.14
CA LEU A 63 -7.41 -14.74 0.57
C LEU A 63 -6.24 -15.73 0.72
N GLY A 64 -5.36 -15.82 -0.28
CA GLY A 64 -4.14 -16.61 -0.20
C GLY A 64 -3.20 -16.13 0.91
N GLN A 65 -3.02 -14.82 1.03
CA GLN A 65 -2.22 -14.20 2.09
C GLN A 65 -2.83 -14.41 3.48
N ILE A 66 -4.15 -14.26 3.61
CA ILE A 66 -4.88 -14.54 4.86
C ILE A 66 -4.69 -16.01 5.25
N ALA A 67 -4.83 -16.94 4.29
CA ALA A 67 -4.65 -18.37 4.53
C ALA A 67 -3.21 -18.75 4.92
N ALA A 68 -2.20 -18.00 4.46
CA ALA A 68 -0.82 -18.18 4.88
C ALA A 68 -0.58 -17.83 6.36
N GLY A 69 -1.46 -17.00 6.97
CA GLY A 69 -1.46 -16.72 8.40
C GLY A 69 -0.32 -15.83 8.92
N SER A 70 0.52 -15.28 8.03
CA SER A 70 1.63 -14.41 8.42
C SER A 70 1.15 -13.13 9.10
N GLY A 71 0.06 -12.52 8.61
CA GLY A 71 -0.55 -11.34 9.23
C GLY A 71 -1.06 -11.61 10.64
N LYS A 72 -1.77 -12.73 10.84
CA LYS A 72 -2.24 -13.16 12.16
C LYS A 72 -1.08 -13.43 13.12
N SER A 73 0.00 -14.05 12.64
CA SER A 73 1.18 -14.33 13.46
C SER A 73 1.83 -13.05 14.00
N VAL A 74 1.84 -11.97 13.21
CA VAL A 74 2.34 -10.66 13.66
C VAL A 74 1.44 -10.05 14.73
N VAL A 75 0.11 -10.15 14.57
CA VAL A 75 -0.84 -9.70 15.59
C VAL A 75 -0.65 -10.48 16.89
N ASP A 76 -0.59 -11.81 16.80
CA ASP A 76 -0.37 -12.69 17.96
C ASP A 76 0.98 -12.39 18.63
N MET A 77 2.03 -12.07 17.86
CA MET A 77 3.33 -11.65 18.40
C MET A 77 3.22 -10.34 19.21
N ILE A 78 2.51 -9.34 18.69
CA ILE A 78 2.32 -8.06 19.37
C ILE A 78 1.46 -8.23 20.63
N ASP A 79 0.38 -9.00 20.55
CA ASP A 79 -0.56 -9.19 21.66
C ASP A 79 0.05 -10.01 22.81
N ASN A 80 0.89 -11.00 22.48
CA ASN A 80 1.54 -11.86 23.48
C ASN A 80 2.90 -11.33 23.97
N ALA A 81 3.44 -10.27 23.35
CA ALA A 81 4.67 -9.66 23.82
C ALA A 81 4.49 -9.06 25.23
N PRO A 82 5.54 -9.07 26.08
CA PRO A 82 5.44 -8.55 27.44
C PRO A 82 5.01 -7.06 27.47
N PRO A 83 4.53 -6.57 28.63
CA PRO A 83 4.33 -5.14 28.83
C PRO A 83 5.61 -4.35 28.55
N GLY A 84 5.47 -3.19 27.91
CA GLY A 84 6.59 -2.37 27.45
C GLY A 84 6.87 -2.48 25.95
N PRO A 85 8.04 -2.01 25.48
CA PRO A 85 8.37 -1.96 24.07
C PRO A 85 8.53 -3.36 23.47
N VAL A 86 8.13 -3.50 22.21
CA VAL A 86 8.28 -4.69 21.40
C VAL A 86 9.55 -4.54 20.56
N GLU A 87 10.49 -5.47 20.70
CA GLU A 87 11.67 -5.52 19.85
C GLU A 87 11.29 -6.01 18.45
N THR A 88 11.61 -5.22 17.44
CA THR A 88 11.36 -5.54 16.04
C THR A 88 12.64 -5.37 15.24
N LYS A 89 12.68 -5.89 14.01
CA LYS A 89 13.83 -5.70 13.12
C LYS A 89 14.11 -4.23 12.75
N TRP A 90 13.13 -3.34 12.96
CA TRP A 90 13.23 -1.91 12.70
C TRP A 90 13.63 -1.11 13.96
N GLY A 91 13.80 -1.79 15.10
CA GLY A 91 14.07 -1.19 16.40
C GLY A 91 12.92 -1.40 17.39
N LEU A 92 12.95 -0.62 18.47
CA LEU A 92 11.95 -0.68 19.54
C LEU A 92 10.65 0.01 19.10
N GLY A 93 9.56 -0.76 19.05
CA GLY A 93 8.22 -0.28 18.76
C GLY A 93 7.35 -0.28 20.02
N PHE A 94 6.46 0.71 20.13
CA PHE A 94 5.57 0.90 21.27
C PHE A 94 4.11 0.73 20.83
N ARG A 95 3.27 0.17 21.68
CA ARG A 95 1.84 -0.02 21.34
C ARG A 95 1.09 1.30 21.47
N GLU A 96 1.41 2.06 22.52
CA GLU A 96 0.78 3.33 22.81
C GLU A 96 1.68 4.51 22.45
N TYR A 97 1.05 5.59 21.98
CA TYR A 97 1.75 6.83 21.65
C TYR A 97 2.48 7.42 22.86
N GLY A 98 1.83 7.38 24.04
CA GLY A 98 2.37 7.94 25.28
C GLY A 98 3.65 7.25 25.75
N GLU A 99 3.69 5.92 25.70
CA GLU A 99 4.88 5.14 26.07
C GLU A 99 6.09 5.52 25.21
N CYS A 100 5.86 5.76 23.91
CA CYS A 100 6.91 6.20 23.00
C CYS A 100 7.38 7.63 23.30
N ILE A 101 6.47 8.54 23.66
CA ILE A 101 6.83 9.91 24.10
C ILE A 101 7.68 9.87 25.36
N ASP A 102 7.29 9.06 26.34
CA ASP A 102 8.04 8.94 27.59
C ASP A 102 9.43 8.38 27.31
N TYR A 103 9.55 7.37 26.45
CA TYR A 103 10.84 6.88 25.98
C TYR A 103 11.69 7.96 25.28
N ILE A 104 11.11 8.79 24.40
CA ILE A 104 11.81 9.90 23.72
C ILE A 104 12.38 10.89 24.75
N ARG A 105 11.60 11.21 25.79
CA ARG A 105 12.01 12.14 26.85
C ARG A 105 13.08 11.54 27.75
N GLU A 106 12.90 10.31 28.21
CA GLU A 106 13.85 9.62 29.10
C GLU A 106 15.22 9.41 28.45
N ASN A 107 15.24 9.14 27.14
CA ASN A 107 16.48 8.94 26.38
C ASN A 107 17.07 10.23 25.80
N ASN A 108 16.48 11.40 26.10
CA ASN A 108 16.91 12.70 25.58
C ASN A 108 17.10 12.70 24.05
N ILE A 109 16.13 12.16 23.32
CA ILE A 109 16.18 12.17 21.85
C ILE A 109 15.91 13.60 21.37
N GLU A 110 16.98 14.29 20.98
CA GLU A 110 16.91 15.68 20.50
C GLU A 110 16.73 15.74 18.99
N ALA A 111 15.90 16.67 18.55
CA ALA A 111 15.77 17.03 17.14
C ALA A 111 16.67 18.23 16.80
N PRO A 112 17.22 18.30 15.58
CA PRO A 112 17.94 19.48 15.13
C PRO A 112 16.99 20.69 15.11
N GLU A 113 17.54 21.91 15.06
CA GLU A 113 16.71 23.11 15.01
C GLU A 113 15.76 23.09 13.79
N GLY A 114 14.50 23.44 14.05
CA GLY A 114 13.40 23.31 13.08
C GLY A 114 12.82 21.90 12.96
N GLY A 115 13.45 20.90 13.58
CA GLY A 115 13.00 19.52 13.63
C GLY A 115 12.11 19.20 14.84
N LEU A 116 11.54 17.99 14.83
CA LEU A 116 10.70 17.46 15.90
C LEU A 116 11.07 16.00 16.19
N ALA A 117 11.08 15.60 17.46
CA ALA A 117 11.13 14.21 17.85
C ALA A 117 9.73 13.75 18.25
N LEU A 118 9.16 12.80 17.51
CA LEU A 118 7.80 12.32 17.76
C LEU A 118 7.66 10.82 17.45
N PRO A 119 6.69 10.15 18.10
CA PRO A 119 6.28 8.82 17.71
C PRO A 119 5.57 8.86 16.35
N LEU A 120 6.06 8.05 15.41
CA LEU A 120 5.38 7.79 14.15
C LEU A 120 4.88 6.35 14.10
N ARG A 121 3.63 6.19 13.63
CA ARG A 121 2.96 4.89 13.58
C ARG A 121 3.28 4.20 12.26
N TYR A 122 3.88 3.01 12.35
CA TYR A 122 4.22 2.19 11.19
C TYR A 122 3.78 0.74 11.41
N THR A 123 3.34 0.09 10.33
CA THR A 123 3.13 -1.36 10.32
C THR A 123 4.46 -2.08 10.37
N ILE A 124 4.55 -3.13 11.19
CA ILE A 124 5.69 -4.06 11.18
C ILE A 124 5.42 -5.29 10.31
N TYR A 125 4.23 -5.36 9.73
CA TYR A 125 3.86 -6.34 8.72
C TYR A 125 4.24 -5.83 7.34
N GLU A 126 4.99 -6.64 6.60
CA GLU A 126 5.69 -6.22 5.38
C GLU A 126 5.02 -6.67 4.08
N GLU A 127 4.00 -7.51 4.20
CA GLU A 127 3.27 -7.98 3.04
C GLU A 127 2.31 -6.90 2.53
N PRO A 128 1.90 -6.97 1.25
CA PRO A 128 0.90 -6.09 0.69
C PRO A 128 -0.37 -6.06 1.54
N THR A 129 -1.00 -4.88 1.62
CA THR A 129 -2.31 -4.73 2.25
C THR A 129 -3.38 -4.69 1.16
N TYR A 130 -4.37 -5.57 1.27
CA TYR A 130 -5.53 -5.59 0.41
C TYR A 130 -6.73 -5.01 1.15
N SER A 131 -7.50 -4.18 0.47
CA SER A 131 -8.80 -3.72 0.96
C SER A 131 -9.81 -3.78 -0.18
N VAL A 132 -11.02 -4.24 0.13
CA VAL A 132 -12.10 -4.34 -0.84
C VAL A 132 -13.18 -3.34 -0.46
N VAL A 133 -13.39 -2.34 -1.30
CA VAL A 133 -14.41 -1.31 -1.07
C VAL A 133 -15.78 -1.92 -0.82
N LYS A 134 -16.54 -1.36 0.14
CA LYS A 134 -17.84 -1.91 0.58
C LYS A 134 -18.93 -1.92 -0.49
N SER A 135 -18.73 -1.21 -1.60
CA SER A 135 -19.62 -1.22 -2.77
C SER A 135 -19.46 -2.48 -3.64
N ASN A 136 -18.39 -3.26 -3.48
CA ASN A 136 -18.18 -4.48 -4.24
C ASN A 136 -19.27 -5.52 -3.96
N ALA A 137 -19.67 -6.27 -4.99
CA ALA A 137 -20.73 -7.28 -4.91
C ALA A 137 -20.44 -8.40 -3.89
N LEU A 138 -19.16 -8.73 -3.63
CA LEU A 138 -18.75 -9.72 -2.61
C LEU A 138 -19.46 -9.49 -1.27
N TRP A 139 -19.60 -8.24 -0.82
CA TRP A 139 -20.18 -7.92 0.48
C TRP A 139 -21.67 -8.24 0.59
N ARG A 140 -22.36 -8.38 -0.54
CA ARG A 140 -23.81 -8.68 -0.60
C ARG A 140 -24.10 -10.11 -1.03
N ASP A 141 -23.10 -10.85 -1.50
CA ASP A 141 -23.26 -12.22 -1.99
C ASP A 141 -23.28 -13.21 -0.82
N PRO A 142 -24.42 -13.87 -0.53
CA PRO A 142 -24.50 -14.85 0.55
C PRO A 142 -23.60 -16.07 0.34
N ALA A 143 -23.29 -16.44 -0.90
CA ALA A 143 -22.45 -17.59 -1.21
C ALA A 143 -20.99 -17.35 -0.82
N ARG A 144 -20.56 -16.08 -0.75
CA ARG A 144 -19.18 -15.67 -0.47
C ARG A 144 -19.00 -15.06 0.92
N LYS A 145 -19.98 -15.27 1.80
CA LYS A 145 -20.00 -14.69 3.15
C LYS A 145 -18.72 -14.98 3.95
N ALA A 146 -18.19 -16.20 3.87
CA ALA A 146 -16.96 -16.57 4.58
C ALA A 146 -15.72 -15.80 4.09
N GLU A 147 -15.61 -15.57 2.76
CA GLU A 147 -14.53 -14.76 2.20
C GLU A 147 -14.64 -13.30 2.65
N ALA A 148 -15.87 -12.76 2.63
CA ALA A 148 -16.13 -11.40 3.10
C ALA A 148 -15.78 -11.21 4.58
N GLU A 149 -16.14 -12.18 5.43
CA GLU A 149 -15.78 -12.17 6.86
C GLU A 149 -14.26 -12.24 7.08
N ALA A 150 -13.55 -13.08 6.30
CA ALA A 150 -12.09 -13.17 6.37
C ALA A 150 -11.41 -11.86 5.95
N LEU A 151 -11.86 -11.24 4.86
CA LEU A 151 -11.35 -9.95 4.39
C LEU A 151 -11.64 -8.82 5.39
N GLN A 152 -12.82 -8.82 6.02
CA GLN A 152 -13.15 -7.84 7.06
C GLN A 152 -12.23 -8.00 8.27
N ALA A 153 -12.01 -9.22 8.76
CA ALA A 153 -11.12 -9.47 9.88
C ALA A 153 -9.68 -9.03 9.58
N GLU A 154 -9.22 -9.24 8.34
CA GLU A 154 -7.90 -8.78 7.88
C GLU A 154 -7.80 -7.25 7.85
N GLU A 155 -8.83 -6.55 7.37
CA GLU A 155 -8.91 -5.08 7.40
C GLU A 155 -8.89 -4.54 8.84
N ASP A 156 -9.60 -5.19 9.76
CA ASP A 156 -9.65 -4.80 11.18
C ASP A 156 -8.29 -5.02 11.89
N ASP A 157 -7.58 -6.09 11.51
CA ASP A 157 -6.27 -6.44 12.07
C ASP A 157 -5.14 -5.52 11.59
N TYR A 158 -5.33 -4.78 10.50
CA TYR A 158 -4.30 -3.87 9.96
C TYR A 158 -3.78 -2.90 11.03
N GLY A 159 -4.68 -2.28 11.80
CA GLY A 159 -4.31 -1.33 12.85
C GLY A 159 -3.55 -1.97 14.00
N ARG A 160 -3.77 -3.27 14.27
CA ARG A 160 -3.14 -4.04 15.35
C ARG A 160 -1.70 -4.43 15.03
N ARG A 161 -1.32 -4.38 13.75
CA ARG A 161 0.05 -4.64 13.29
C ARG A 161 0.95 -3.39 13.32
N CYS A 162 0.39 -2.26 13.73
CA CYS A 162 1.10 -1.00 13.78
C CYS A 162 1.64 -0.70 15.18
N LEU A 163 2.90 -0.29 15.23
CA LEU A 163 3.55 0.21 16.44
C LEU A 163 4.02 1.65 16.21
N TYR A 164 4.19 2.38 17.31
CA TYR A 164 4.82 3.69 17.34
C TYR A 164 6.33 3.55 17.48
N PHE A 165 7.07 4.22 16.61
CA PHE A 165 8.52 4.27 16.64
C PHE A 165 9.00 5.68 16.93
N PRO A 166 10.04 5.86 17.77
CA PRO A 166 10.61 7.18 18.01
C PRO A 166 11.33 7.65 16.75
N GLN A 167 10.88 8.77 16.18
CA GLN A 167 11.44 9.32 14.95
C GLN A 167 11.83 10.78 15.10
N VAL A 168 12.94 11.16 14.47
CA VAL A 168 13.41 12.54 14.40
C VAL A 168 13.10 13.09 13.02
N MET A 169 12.08 13.94 12.95
CA MET A 169 11.75 14.71 11.76
C MET A 169 12.68 15.91 11.64
N ARG A 170 13.20 16.13 10.42
CA ARG A 170 14.11 17.23 10.10
C ARG A 170 13.42 18.24 9.21
N ASP A 171 13.79 19.51 9.32
CA ASP A 171 13.24 20.57 8.47
C ASP A 171 13.77 20.42 7.04
N ALA A 172 12.86 20.20 6.07
CA ALA A 172 13.21 20.07 4.67
C ALA A 172 13.90 21.33 4.08
N ARG A 173 13.63 22.52 4.62
CA ARG A 173 14.28 23.77 4.20
C ARG A 173 15.77 23.79 4.52
N ARG A 174 16.20 22.94 5.45
CA ARG A 174 17.57 22.83 5.96
C ARG A 174 18.26 21.56 5.46
N ILE A 175 17.75 20.92 4.40
CA ILE A 175 18.35 19.70 3.81
C ILE A 175 19.87 19.84 3.62
N GLY A 176 20.36 21.00 3.19
CA GLY A 176 21.79 21.22 2.97
C GLY A 176 22.66 21.13 4.23
N GLU A 177 22.08 21.29 5.43
CA GLU A 177 22.78 21.11 6.70
C GLU A 177 22.92 19.63 7.08
N TYR A 178 21.96 18.80 6.69
CA TYR A 178 21.96 17.35 6.99
C TYR A 178 22.57 16.52 5.86
N HIS A 179 22.52 17.03 4.63
CA HIS A 179 23.03 16.41 3.41
C HIS A 179 23.88 17.43 2.65
N PRO A 180 25.19 17.53 2.97
CA PRO A 180 26.08 18.50 2.34
C PRO A 180 26.08 18.39 0.81
N GLY A 181 25.97 19.55 0.14
CA GLY A 181 25.93 19.64 -1.32
C GLY A 181 24.55 19.46 -1.94
N LEU A 182 23.50 19.23 -1.13
CA LEU A 182 22.12 19.29 -1.58
C LEU A 182 21.49 20.64 -1.23
N SER A 183 20.72 21.18 -2.18
CA SER A 183 19.90 22.37 -1.95
C SER A 183 18.43 21.96 -1.88
N PRO A 184 17.64 22.50 -0.94
CA PRO A 184 16.24 22.11 -0.79
C PRO A 184 15.42 22.34 -2.07
N ASN A 185 15.82 23.29 -2.92
CA ASN A 185 15.08 23.67 -4.14
C ASN A 185 15.64 23.02 -5.41
N SER A 186 16.50 22.00 -5.29
CA SER A 186 17.20 21.42 -6.44
C SER A 186 16.61 20.07 -6.88
N PRO A 187 16.68 19.72 -8.18
CA PRO A 187 16.25 18.42 -8.67
C PRO A 187 17.06 17.27 -8.05
N GLU A 188 18.34 17.49 -7.74
CA GLU A 188 19.20 16.47 -7.11
C GLU A 188 18.69 16.05 -5.73
N SER A 189 18.02 16.95 -5.00
CA SER A 189 17.37 16.60 -3.73
C SER A 189 16.16 15.69 -3.95
N MET A 190 15.38 15.90 -5.01
CA MET A 190 14.31 14.99 -5.40
C MET A 190 14.87 13.62 -5.80
N ASP A 191 15.94 13.59 -6.60
CA ASP A 191 16.52 12.34 -7.09
C ASP A 191 17.13 11.50 -5.96
N LYS A 192 17.78 12.13 -4.98
CA LYS A 192 18.46 11.41 -3.89
C LYS A 192 17.58 11.15 -2.67
N LEU A 193 16.73 12.10 -2.30
CA LEU A 193 15.95 12.04 -1.05
C LEU A 193 14.46 11.86 -1.30
N GLY A 194 14.00 11.96 -2.55
CA GLY A 194 12.57 11.93 -2.88
C GLY A 194 11.81 13.19 -2.42
N VAL A 195 12.53 14.27 -2.07
CA VAL A 195 11.94 15.52 -1.61
C VAL A 195 12.73 16.72 -2.13
N SER A 196 12.00 17.66 -2.71
CA SER A 196 12.49 19.01 -3.00
C SER A 196 11.37 20.01 -2.76
N LEU A 197 11.73 21.23 -2.42
CA LEU A 197 10.81 22.34 -2.27
C LEU A 197 10.61 22.97 -3.65
N ALA A 198 9.39 22.83 -4.16
CA ALA A 198 8.99 23.53 -5.37
C ALA A 198 8.86 25.03 -5.06
N HIS A 199 9.63 25.86 -5.76
CA HIS A 199 9.46 27.30 -5.78
C HIS A 199 8.74 27.69 -7.07
N ILE A 200 7.47 28.08 -6.97
CA ILE A 200 6.70 28.61 -8.09
C ILE A 200 6.68 30.13 -7.98
N GLU A 201 7.43 30.82 -8.84
CA GLU A 201 7.19 32.23 -9.13
C GLU A 201 6.00 32.32 -10.09
N SER A 202 4.81 32.49 -9.54
CA SER A 202 3.63 32.76 -10.36
C SER A 202 3.77 34.14 -11.00
N LYS A 203 3.73 34.19 -12.34
CA LYS A 203 3.57 35.41 -13.13
C LYS A 203 2.10 35.71 -13.46
N CYS A 204 1.15 35.04 -12.80
CA CYS A 204 -0.26 35.39 -12.96
C CYS A 204 -0.50 36.74 -12.30
N GLU A 205 -0.67 37.77 -13.13
CA GLU A 205 -1.33 39.04 -12.77
C GLU A 205 -2.80 38.81 -12.40
#